data_AF-A0A388M3W8-F1
#
_entry.id   AF-A0A388M3W8-F1
#
_cell.length_a   1.000
_cell.length_b   1.000
_cell.length_c   1.000
_cell.angle_alpha   90.00
_cell.angle_beta   90.00
_cell.angle_gamma   90.00
#
_symmetry.space_group_name_H-M   'P 1'
#
loop_
_entity.id
_entity.type
_entity.pdbx_description
1 polymer ?
#
loop_
_entity_poly.entity_id
_entity_poly.type
_entity_poly.pdbx_seq_one_letter_code
_entity_poly.pdbx_strand_id
1 'polypeptide(L)' 'MGLDVGADGNGTSGTMGSHVIGNKWDTYLDLLQADYSEGDALDALGLIRYCCRRMLMTHVDLIEKLLNYNTLERNVTDG' A
#
# COMPACT_ATOMS: atom_id res chain seq x y z
N MET A 1 -10.90 6.91 34.63
CA MET A 1 -11.26 6.58 33.23
C MET A 1 -10.36 7.42 32.33
N GLY A 2 -9.07 7.10 32.29
CA GLY A 2 -8.15 7.64 31.29
C GLY A 2 -7.75 6.43 30.47
N LEU A 3 -8.10 6.40 29.18
CA LEU A 3 -7.64 5.35 28.30
C LEU A 3 -6.20 5.68 27.97
N ASP A 4 -5.32 4.85 28.51
CA ASP A 4 -3.92 4.76 28.13
C ASP A 4 -3.90 4.42 26.64
N VAL A 5 -3.61 5.41 25.77
CA VAL A 5 -3.31 5.13 24.37
C VAL A 5 -2.00 4.35 24.37
N GLY A 6 -2.15 3.04 24.18
CA GLY A 6 -1.08 2.07 24.12
C GLY A 6 0.01 2.53 23.17
N ALA A 7 1.24 2.44 23.67
CA ALA A 7 2.42 2.46 22.84
C ALA A 7 2.41 1.24 21.93
N ASP A 8 2.07 1.44 20.66
CA ASP A 8 2.33 0.46 19.63
C ASP A 8 3.83 0.54 19.31
N GLY A 9 4.57 -0.43 19.83
CA GLY A 9 6.02 -0.52 19.77
C GLY A 9 6.58 -0.73 18.37
N ASN A 10 6.71 0.36 17.61
CA ASN A 10 7.67 0.43 16.52
C ASN A 10 8.62 1.60 16.78
N GLY A 11 9.71 1.32 17.50
CA GLY A 11 10.80 2.26 17.67
C GLY A 11 11.42 2.59 16.32
N THR A 12 10.97 3.68 15.68
CA THR A 12 11.71 4.30 14.57
C THR A 12 12.86 5.12 15.14
N SER A 13 13.80 4.40 15.76
CA SER A 13 15.13 4.89 16.06
C SER A 13 15.86 5.17 14.75
N GLY A 14 15.76 6.40 14.23
CA GLY A 14 16.88 7.11 13.57
C GLY A 14 17.61 6.47 12.39
N THR A 15 17.12 5.40 11.75
CA THR A 15 17.79 4.83 10.58
C THR A 15 17.22 5.43 9.30
N MET A 16 17.94 6.39 8.73
CA MET A 16 17.66 6.99 7.43
C MET A 16 18.02 6.00 6.29
N GLY A 17 17.36 4.83 6.28
CA GLY A 17 17.51 3.76 5.30
C GLY A 17 16.30 3.64 4.37
N SER A 18 16.46 2.96 3.24
CA SER A 18 15.37 2.69 2.29
C SER A 18 14.23 1.94 2.98
N HIS A 19 13.09 2.61 3.17
CA HIS A 19 11.88 1.94 3.64
C HIS A 19 11.34 1.02 2.54
N VAL A 20 11.04 -0.23 2.89
CA VAL A 20 10.31 -1.13 2.00
C VAL A 20 8.85 -0.66 1.95
N ILE A 21 8.37 -0.45 0.72
CA ILE A 21 7.06 0.15 0.44
C ILE A 21 6.07 -0.91 -0.05
N GLY A 22 6.54 -1.93 -0.79
CA GLY A 22 5.67 -2.91 -1.44
C GLY A 22 4.78 -3.71 -0.49
N ASN A 23 5.22 -3.96 0.74
CA ASN A 23 4.44 -4.69 1.75
C ASN A 23 3.44 -3.83 2.53
N LYS A 24 3.37 -2.53 2.24
CA LYS A 24 2.50 -1.57 2.96
C LYS A 24 1.23 -1.22 2.19
N TRP A 25 1.11 -1.67 0.94
CA TRP A 25 -0.03 -1.37 0.07
C TRP A 25 -1.35 -1.93 0.65
N ASP A 26 -1.34 -3.18 1.12
CA ASP A 26 -2.54 -3.80 1.68
C ASP A 26 -3.01 -3.06 2.94
N THR A 27 -2.10 -2.73 3.85
CA THR A 27 -2.43 -1.94 5.05
C THR A 27 -2.92 -0.53 4.71
N TYR A 28 -2.41 0.07 3.64
CA TYR A 28 -2.91 1.36 3.15
C TYR A 28 -4.37 1.25 2.69
N LEU A 29 -4.73 0.19 1.96
CA LEU A 29 -6.11 -0.06 1.55
C LEU A 29 -7.03 -0.29 2.75
N ASP A 30 -6.60 -1.07 3.74
CA ASP A 30 -7.37 -1.30 4.97
C ASP A 30 -7.66 0.02 5.71
N LEU A 31 -6.67 0.92 5.79
CA LEU A 31 -6.83 2.25 6.39
C LEU A 31 -7.83 3.10 5.60
N LEU A 32 -7.77 3.09 4.27
CA LEU A 32 -8.74 3.81 3.44
C LEU A 32 -10.17 3.24 3.58
N GLN A 33 -10.32 1.92 3.74
CA GLN A 33 -11.60 1.28 4.03
C GLN A 33 -12.15 1.66 5.40
N ALA A 34 -11.27 1.96 6.36
CA ALA A 34 -11.61 2.44 7.68
C ALA A 34 -11.90 3.96 7.75
N ASP A 35 -12.20 4.62 6.62
CA ASP A 35 -12.49 6.05 6.51
C ASP A 35 -11.32 6.98 6.93
N TYR A 36 -10.07 6.50 6.86
CA TYR A 36 -8.91 7.39 7.05
C TYR A 36 -8.63 8.24 5.81
N SER A 37 -8.13 9.46 6.03
CA SER A 37 -7.61 10.28 4.94
C SER A 37 -6.30 9.69 4.40
N GLU A 38 -6.04 9.86 3.11
CA GLU A 38 -4.81 9.38 2.46
C GLU A 38 -3.54 9.88 3.17
N GLY A 39 -3.57 11.12 3.67
CA GLY A 39 -2.47 11.71 4.43
C GLY A 39 -2.23 11.02 5.76
N ASP A 40 -3.30 10.83 6.54
CA ASP A 40 -3.23 10.20 7.86
C ASP A 40 -2.85 8.72 7.76
N ALA A 41 -3.33 8.02 6.71
CA ALA A 41 -2.95 6.65 6.44
C ALA A 41 -1.45 6.51 6.13
N LEU A 42 -0.87 7.45 5.35
CA LEU A 42 0.57 7.47 5.07
C LEU A 42 1.40 7.81 6.32
N ASP A 43 0.87 8.64 7.22
CA ASP A 43 1.48 8.96 8.50
C ASP A 43 1.46 7.77 9.45
N ALA A 44 0.34 7.04 9.53
CA ALA A 44 0.21 5.81 10.30
C ALA A 44 1.21 4.72 9.83
N LEU A 45 1.51 4.68 8.53
CA LEU A 45 2.52 3.79 7.95
C LEU A 45 3.98 4.23 8.21
N GLY A 46 4.19 5.38 8.87
CA GLY A 46 5.51 5.93 9.18
C GLY A 46 6.24 6.50 7.96
N LEU A 47 5.54 6.82 6.87
CA LEU A 47 6.14 7.30 5.62
C LEU A 47 6.32 8.82 5.66
N ILE A 48 7.33 9.32 6.38
CA ILE A 48 7.56 10.77 6.53
C ILE A 48 8.10 11.47 5.27
N ARG A 49 8.84 10.77 4.40
CA ARG A 49 9.52 11.35 3.24
C ARG A 49 8.61 11.38 2.01
N TYR A 50 8.64 12.49 1.26
CA TYR A 50 7.85 12.69 0.04
C TYR A 50 8.12 11.62 -1.02
N CYS A 51 9.35 11.10 -1.11
CA CYS A 51 9.70 10.05 -2.06
C CYS A 51 8.94 8.75 -1.79
N CYS A 52 8.70 8.42 -0.53
CA CYS A 52 7.95 7.22 -0.14
C CYS A 52 6.44 7.43 -0.30
N ARG A 53 5.92 8.61 0.05
CA ARG A 53 4.50 8.95 -0.14
C ARG A 53 4.08 8.91 -1.59
N ARG A 54 4.91 9.45 -2.49
CA ARG A 54 4.64 9.45 -3.93
C ARG A 54 4.47 8.03 -4.49
N MET A 55 5.21 7.05 -3.97
CA MET A 55 5.11 5.68 -4.44
C MET A 55 3.73 5.06 -4.18
N LEU A 56 3.11 5.32 -3.02
CA LEU A 56 1.76 4.85 -2.72
C LEU A 56 0.68 5.67 -3.40
N MET A 57 0.78 7.00 -3.35
CA MET A 57 -0.26 7.88 -3.91
C MET A 57 -0.48 7.68 -5.42
N THR A 58 0.56 7.33 -6.17
CA THR A 58 0.46 7.09 -7.62
C THR A 58 0.50 5.60 -7.98
N HIS A 59 0.37 4.71 -7.00
CA HIS A 59 0.35 3.28 -7.28
C HIS A 59 -0.96 2.91 -7.99
N VAL A 60 -0.85 2.16 -9.09
CA VAL A 60 -2.01 1.62 -9.81
C VAL A 60 -1.81 0.12 -9.90
N ASP A 61 -2.70 -0.65 -9.27
CA ASP A 61 -2.64 -2.10 -9.36
C ASP A 61 -3.24 -2.58 -10.70
N LEU A 62 -2.37 -3.04 -11.58
CA LEU A 62 -2.72 -3.56 -12.90
C LEU A 62 -2.78 -5.10 -12.91
N ILE A 63 -2.52 -5.78 -11.79
CA ILE A 63 -2.42 -7.24 -11.73
C ILE A 63 -3.73 -7.91 -12.14
N GLU A 64 -4.86 -7.36 -11.70
CA GLU A 64 -6.19 -7.90 -11.98
C GLU A 64 -6.49 -7.86 -13.49
N LYS A 65 -6.15 -6.75 -14.15
CA LYS A 65 -6.35 -6.59 -15.59
C LYS A 65 -5.43 -7.51 -16.39
N LEU A 66 -4.21 -7.77 -15.89
CA LEU A 66 -3.25 -8.65 -16.54
C LEU A 66 -3.63 -10.13 -16.44
N LEU A 67 -4.19 -10.59 -15.32
CA LEU A 67 -4.66 -11.97 -15.17
C LEU A 67 -5.77 -12.34 -16.17
N ASN A 68 -6.57 -11.36 -16.61
CA ASN A 68 -7.62 -11.57 -17.61
C ASN A 68 -7.09 -11.74 -19.05
N TYR A 69 -5.79 -11.53 -19.32
CA TYR A 69 -5.17 -11.78 -20.64
C TYR A 69 -4.61 -13.21 -20.77
N ASN A 70 -5.39 -14.23 -20.42
CA ASN A 70 -5.04 -15.60 -20.78
C ASN A 70 -5.07 -15.73 -22.31
N THR A 71 -3.90 -15.64 -22.93
CA THR A 71 -3.66 -15.77 -24.38
C THR A 71 -3.99 -17.16 -24.96
N LEU A 72 -4.57 -18.05 -24.15
CA LEU A 72 -4.98 -19.40 -24.53
C LEU A 72 -6.34 -19.45 -25.24
N GLU A 73 -7.13 -18.37 -25.24
CA GLU A 73 -8.24 -18.21 -26.18
C GLU A 73 -7.76 -17.61 -27.50
N ARG A 74 -6.64 -18.12 -28.05
CA ARG A 74 -6.45 -18.05 -29.49
C ARG A 74 -7.51 -18.96 -30.05
N ASN A 75 -8.63 -18.37 -30.48
CA ASN A 75 -9.65 -19.01 -31.30
C ASN A 75 -8.94 -19.63 -32.51
N VAL A 76 -8.50 -20.87 -32.35
CA VAL A 76 -8.23 -21.83 -33.41
C VAL A 76 -9.61 -22.22 -33.93
N THR A 77 -10.29 -21.27 -34.56
CA THR A 77 -11.24 -21.61 -35.61
C THR A 77 -10.38 -21.68 -36.87
N ASP A 78 -9.68 -22.81 -36.99
CA ASP A 78 -9.17 -23.28 -38.27
C ASP A 78 -10.35 -23.46 -39.23
N GLY A 79 -10.24 -22.91 -40.44
CA GLY A 79 -11.05 -23.30 -41.60
C GLY A 79 -12.33 -22.51 -41.84
#